data_AF-A0A7K1GRF9-F1
#
_entry.id   AF-A0A7K1GRF9-F1
#
_cell.length_a   1.000
_cell.length_b   1.000
_cell.length_c   1.000
_cell.angle_alpha   90.00
_cell.angle_beta   90.00
_cell.angle_gamma   90.00
#
_symmetry.space_group_name_H-M   'P 1'
#
loop_
_entity.id
_entity.type
_entity.pdbx_description
1 polymer ?
#
loop_
_entity_poly.entity_id
_entity_poly.type
_entity_poly.pdbx_seq_one_letter_code
_entity_poly.pdbx_strand_id
1 'polypeptide(L)'
;MNQVIMSEPRRNFKHTAKYALRVALAVVFFAPTISACTSSSTNTKTPTSVASAETIRPIIIASADFELPIIGKPNSKLPVTVESADKKTVTITDTSRIIVLNDAIAEIVISLGFLKNIIGRDATTTLEILKPIAKVSSGHDVSAESVLALNPTLVIGDTRSGPPEAIQQLRGAGLAILLAPEVW
;
A
#
# COMPACT_ATOMS: atom_id res chain seq x y z
N MET A 1 53.36 0.71 -41.20
CA MET A 1 52.30 0.32 -42.16
C MET A 1 51.07 -0.08 -41.36
N ASN A 2 49.86 0.44 -41.51
CA ASN A 2 49.31 1.43 -42.42
C ASN A 2 48.05 2.03 -41.75
N GLN A 3 47.90 3.35 -41.91
CA GLN A 3 46.72 4.17 -41.59
C GLN A 3 45.72 4.10 -42.75
N VAL A 4 44.41 4.02 -42.45
CA VAL A 4 43.25 4.42 -43.31
C VAL A 4 42.07 4.59 -42.33
N ILE A 5 41.66 5.75 -41.82
CA ILE A 5 41.02 6.98 -42.37
C ILE A 5 39.76 6.72 -43.21
N MET A 6 38.69 7.47 -42.90
CA MET A 6 37.39 7.67 -43.60
C MET A 6 36.26 6.74 -43.11
N SER A 7 35.04 7.19 -42.81
CA SER A 7 34.43 8.52 -42.78
C SER A 7 33.02 8.39 -42.17
N GLU A 8 32.67 9.25 -41.22
CA GLU A 8 31.27 9.48 -40.80
C GLU A 8 30.49 10.20 -41.92
N PRO A 9 29.18 9.93 -42.05
CA PRO A 9 28.26 10.93 -42.56
C PRO A 9 27.43 11.55 -41.43
N ARG A 10 27.69 12.84 -41.25
CA ARG A 10 26.88 13.82 -40.52
C ARG A 10 25.49 14.02 -41.16
N ARG A 11 24.55 14.46 -40.29
CA ARG A 11 23.36 15.31 -40.53
C ARG A 11 22.09 14.64 -41.09
N ASN A 12 20.99 14.77 -40.34
CA ASN A 12 20.11 15.91 -40.59
C ASN A 12 19.14 16.21 -39.44
N PHE A 13 19.32 17.39 -38.87
CA PHE A 13 18.40 18.11 -38.01
C PHE A 13 17.34 18.77 -38.88
N LYS A 14 16.06 18.48 -38.65
CA LYS A 14 14.96 19.29 -39.16
C LYS A 14 14.27 19.98 -37.99
N HIS A 15 14.65 21.24 -37.79
CA HIS A 15 13.83 22.25 -37.13
C HIS A 15 12.90 22.88 -38.17
N THR A 16 11.59 22.90 -37.91
CA THR A 16 10.63 23.88 -38.46
C THR A 16 9.45 23.95 -37.49
N ALA A 17 9.37 24.99 -36.66
CA ALA A 17 8.49 26.17 -36.83
C ALA A 17 7.08 25.93 -36.23
N LYS A 18 6.77 26.41 -35.02
CA LYS A 18 6.31 27.76 -34.61
C LYS A 18 4.95 28.19 -35.20
N TYR A 19 4.17 28.85 -34.32
CA TYR A 19 2.97 29.69 -34.54
C TYR A 19 1.63 28.91 -34.67
N ALA A 20 0.50 29.31 -34.07
CA ALA A 20 0.16 30.42 -33.20
C ALA A 20 -1.26 30.18 -32.63
N LEU A 21 -1.48 30.65 -31.40
CA LEU A 21 -2.60 31.49 -30.95
C LEU A 21 -3.93 31.39 -31.73
N ARG A 22 -5.01 30.89 -31.09
CA ARG A 22 -6.32 31.55 -31.10
C ARG A 22 -7.09 31.40 -29.78
N VAL A 23 -7.50 32.56 -29.31
CA VAL A 23 -8.37 32.89 -28.18
C VAL A 23 -9.79 32.38 -28.45
N ALA A 24 -10.45 31.81 -27.43
CA ALA A 24 -11.91 31.87 -27.31
C ALA A 24 -12.30 31.86 -25.83
N LEU A 25 -12.63 33.06 -25.38
CA LEU A 25 -13.27 33.43 -24.13
C LEU A 25 -14.70 32.85 -24.11
N ALA A 26 -15.04 32.05 -23.11
CA ALA A 26 -16.44 31.74 -22.79
C ALA A 26 -16.58 31.63 -21.27
N VAL A 27 -16.80 32.78 -20.65
CA VAL A 27 -17.28 32.92 -19.28
C VAL A 27 -18.74 32.45 -19.27
N VAL A 28 -19.01 31.29 -18.69
CA VAL A 28 -20.37 30.89 -18.34
C VAL A 28 -20.46 30.96 -16.82
N PHE A 29 -20.99 32.09 -16.35
CA PHE A 29 -21.47 32.29 -14.99
C PHE A 29 -22.65 31.33 -14.77
N PHE A 30 -22.42 30.22 -14.06
CA PHE A 30 -23.50 29.36 -13.59
C PHE A 30 -23.72 29.64 -12.11
N ALA A 31 -24.72 30.48 -11.82
CA ALA A 31 -25.13 30.85 -10.48
C ALA A 31 -25.90 29.69 -9.83
N PRO A 32 -25.49 29.16 -8.66
CA PRO A 32 -26.35 28.31 -7.86
C PRO A 32 -27.29 29.20 -7.04
N THR A 33 -28.58 29.18 -7.38
CA THR A 33 -29.64 29.77 -6.57
C THR A 33 -29.80 28.97 -5.29
N ILE A 34 -29.63 29.65 -4.15
CA ILE A 34 -29.82 29.12 -2.81
C ILE A 34 -31.32 28.88 -2.61
N SER A 35 -31.74 27.62 -2.54
CA SER A 35 -33.09 27.27 -2.07
C SER A 35 -33.03 27.04 -0.57
N ALA A 36 -33.41 28.07 0.19
CA ALA A 36 -33.60 28.00 1.64
C ALA A 36 -35.02 27.49 1.91
N CYS A 37 -35.16 26.23 2.31
CA CYS A 37 -36.41 25.76 2.92
C CYS A 37 -36.35 26.03 4.43
N THR A 38 -37.03 27.08 4.85
CA THR A 38 -37.32 27.39 6.25
C THR A 38 -38.50 26.53 6.71
N SER A 39 -38.27 25.64 7.67
CA SER A 39 -39.34 24.87 8.32
C SER A 39 -39.61 25.45 9.70
N SER A 40 -40.61 26.32 9.75
CA SER A 40 -41.16 26.86 11.00
C SER A 40 -42.08 25.82 11.64
N SER A 41 -41.58 25.07 12.62
CA SER A 41 -42.43 24.30 13.54
C SER A 41 -42.40 24.93 14.91
N THR A 42 -43.47 25.67 15.21
CA THR A 42 -43.87 26.01 16.57
C THR A 42 -44.31 24.74 17.28
N ASN A 43 -43.63 24.34 18.35
CA ASN A 43 -44.32 23.61 19.40
C ASN A 43 -43.83 24.00 20.79
N THR A 44 -44.82 24.22 21.65
CA THR A 44 -44.79 24.80 22.98
C THR A 44 -43.99 23.99 23.99
N LYS A 45 -43.22 24.68 24.85
CA LYS A 45 -42.73 24.15 26.14
C LYS A 45 -43.90 23.83 27.06
N THR A 46 -44.00 22.62 27.61
CA THR A 46 -44.12 22.37 29.06
C THR A 46 -43.76 20.90 29.37
N PRO A 47 -43.10 20.59 30.51
CA PRO A 47 -42.38 19.34 30.75
C PRO A 47 -43.24 18.32 31.48
N THR A 48 -43.18 17.03 31.14
CA THR A 48 -43.62 15.94 32.05
C THR A 48 -43.03 14.60 31.60
N SER A 49 -42.35 13.96 32.55
CA SER A 49 -42.18 12.52 32.76
C SER A 49 -41.35 11.69 31.77
N VAL A 50 -40.15 11.36 32.25
CA VAL A 50 -39.40 10.11 32.09
C VAL A 50 -40.18 8.91 31.53
N ALA A 51 -39.73 8.43 30.38
CA ALA A 51 -39.71 7.01 30.02
C ALA A 51 -38.62 6.87 28.94
N SER A 52 -37.37 6.65 29.36
CA SER A 52 -36.33 6.19 28.44
C SER A 52 -36.75 4.83 27.91
N ALA A 53 -37.32 4.81 26.71
CA ALA A 53 -37.36 3.61 25.92
C ALA A 53 -35.90 3.27 25.58
N GLU A 54 -35.31 2.36 26.34
CA GLU A 54 -34.02 1.76 26.04
C GLU A 54 -34.20 0.98 24.73
N THR A 55 -33.99 1.69 23.62
CA THR A 55 -33.96 1.12 22.30
C THR A 55 -32.76 0.20 22.29
N ILE A 56 -32.99 -1.11 22.31
CA ILE A 56 -31.95 -2.12 22.14
C ILE A 56 -31.34 -1.89 20.76
N ARG A 57 -30.25 -1.12 20.71
CA ARG A 57 -29.48 -0.92 19.49
C ARG A 57 -28.56 -2.13 19.33
N PRO A 58 -28.41 -2.67 18.10
CA PRO A 58 -27.40 -3.69 17.87
C PRO A 58 -26.03 -3.12 18.22
N ILE A 59 -25.26 -3.87 19.01
CA ILE A 59 -23.84 -3.60 19.22
C ILE A 59 -23.15 -3.92 17.89
N ILE A 60 -22.58 -2.90 17.25
CA ILE A 60 -21.69 -3.11 16.11
C ILE A 60 -20.30 -3.32 16.68
N ILE A 61 -19.70 -4.47 16.35
CA ILE A 61 -18.33 -4.84 16.70
C ILE A 61 -17.54 -4.71 15.40
N ALA A 62 -16.88 -3.59 15.18
CA ALA A 62 -16.00 -3.39 14.05
C ALA A 62 -14.58 -3.88 14.39
N SER A 63 -13.81 -4.32 13.39
CA SER A 63 -12.41 -4.69 13.60
C SER A 63 -11.56 -3.52 14.10
N ALA A 64 -11.91 -2.29 13.70
CA ALA A 64 -11.26 -1.07 14.16
C ALA A 64 -11.49 -0.77 15.65
N ASP A 65 -12.47 -1.41 16.29
CA ASP A 65 -12.78 -1.19 17.72
C ASP A 65 -11.83 -1.96 18.65
N PHE A 66 -10.99 -2.85 18.10
CA PHE A 66 -10.06 -3.68 18.86
C PHE A 66 -8.65 -3.51 18.35
N GLU A 67 -7.74 -3.11 19.24
CA GLU A 67 -6.32 -3.09 18.93
C GLU A 67 -5.78 -4.50 18.73
N LEU A 68 -4.85 -4.67 17.78
CA LEU A 68 -4.19 -5.95 17.56
C LEU A 68 -3.43 -6.41 18.82
N PRO A 69 -3.58 -7.67 19.25
CA PRO A 69 -2.91 -8.16 20.44
C PRO A 69 -1.40 -8.23 20.21
N ILE A 70 -0.62 -7.55 21.05
CA ILE A 70 0.84 -7.69 21.03
C ILE A 70 1.23 -8.91 21.88
N ILE A 71 1.40 -10.04 21.22
CA ILE A 71 1.75 -11.33 21.83
C ILE A 71 3.26 -11.53 21.96
N GLY A 72 4.07 -10.74 21.26
CA GLY A 72 5.52 -10.89 21.19
C GLY A 72 6.31 -9.60 21.42
N LYS A 73 7.58 -9.77 21.78
CA LYS A 73 8.60 -8.73 21.63
C LYS A 73 9.45 -9.08 20.40
N PRO A 74 9.91 -8.09 19.62
CA PRO A 74 10.76 -8.35 18.46
C PRO A 74 12.13 -8.85 18.90
N ASN A 75 12.27 -10.16 19.09
CA ASN A 75 13.50 -10.84 19.48
C ASN A 75 13.73 -12.06 18.58
N SER A 76 14.04 -11.79 17.31
CA SER A 76 14.41 -12.83 16.35
C SER A 76 15.77 -13.42 16.70
N LYS A 77 15.85 -14.75 16.83
CA LYS A 77 17.12 -15.48 16.85
C LYS A 77 17.55 -15.74 15.40
N LEU A 78 18.54 -15.01 14.92
CA LEU A 78 19.04 -15.06 13.54
C LEU A 78 20.52 -15.51 13.52
N PRO A 79 21.00 -16.14 12.44
CA PRO A 79 20.26 -16.50 11.23
C PRO A 79 19.30 -17.68 11.44
N VAL A 80 18.24 -17.74 10.64
CA VAL A 80 17.32 -18.89 10.58
C VAL A 80 17.12 -19.31 9.13
N THR A 81 17.09 -20.61 8.88
CA THR A 81 16.80 -21.18 7.56
C THR A 81 15.48 -21.92 7.63
N VAL A 82 14.55 -21.58 6.73
CA VAL A 82 13.20 -22.13 6.68
C VAL A 82 12.87 -22.57 5.26
N GLU A 83 11.97 -23.55 5.14
CA GLU A 83 11.35 -23.89 3.85
C GLU A 83 10.14 -22.98 3.63
N SER A 84 10.16 -22.23 2.53
CA SER A 84 9.06 -21.40 2.05
C SER A 84 8.00 -22.28 1.38
N ALA A 85 6.74 -21.83 1.33
CA ALA A 85 5.63 -22.58 0.75
C ALA A 85 5.79 -22.88 -0.75
N ASP A 86 6.61 -22.13 -1.47
CA ASP A 86 7.04 -22.42 -2.84
C ASP A 86 8.19 -23.46 -2.94
N LYS A 87 8.42 -24.22 -1.86
CA LYS A 87 9.44 -25.28 -1.72
C LYS A 87 10.88 -24.78 -1.88
N LYS A 88 11.11 -23.49 -1.64
CA LYS A 88 12.45 -22.89 -1.68
C LYS A 88 12.98 -22.70 -0.26
N THR A 89 14.24 -23.03 -0.06
CA THR A 89 14.93 -22.76 1.19
C THR A 89 15.34 -21.30 1.26
N VAL A 90 14.95 -20.61 2.34
CA VAL A 90 15.22 -19.19 2.56
C VAL A 90 16.01 -19.03 3.84
N THR A 91 17.14 -18.34 3.79
CA THR A 91 17.91 -17.97 4.97
C THR A 91 17.65 -16.51 5.31
N ILE A 92 17.13 -16.27 6.50
CA ILE A 92 16.81 -14.94 7.02
C ILE A 92 17.90 -14.56 8.01
N THR A 93 18.61 -13.49 7.70
CA THR A 93 19.74 -12.98 8.51
C THR A 93 19.41 -11.66 9.20
N ASP A 94 18.42 -10.91 8.69
CA ASP A 94 18.05 -9.59 9.17
C ASP A 94 16.54 -9.32 9.01
N THR A 95 15.88 -8.89 10.08
CA THR A 95 14.46 -8.52 10.14
C THR A 95 14.24 -7.02 10.40
N SER A 96 15.24 -6.18 10.17
CA SER A 96 15.20 -4.74 10.43
C SER A 96 14.25 -3.96 9.50
N ARG A 97 14.06 -4.43 8.26
CA ARG A 97 13.24 -3.77 7.24
C ARG A 97 12.37 -4.78 6.50
N ILE A 98 11.13 -4.92 6.97
CA ILE A 98 10.17 -5.91 6.53
C ILE A 98 9.15 -5.28 5.57
N ILE A 99 8.84 -6.00 4.50
CA ILE A 99 7.69 -5.71 3.64
C ILE A 99 6.67 -6.83 3.79
N VAL A 100 5.40 -6.47 3.96
CA VAL A 100 4.27 -7.41 4.12
C VAL A 100 3.35 -7.33 2.92
N LEU A 101 3.03 -8.47 2.30
CA LEU A 101 2.31 -8.50 1.02
C LEU A 101 0.81 -8.82 1.12
N ASN A 102 0.25 -8.89 2.32
CA ASN A 102 -1.21 -8.94 2.56
C ASN A 102 -1.56 -8.53 4.01
N ASP A 103 -2.85 -8.32 4.29
CA ASP A 103 -3.35 -7.94 5.63
C ASP A 103 -3.08 -9.01 6.70
N ALA A 104 -3.36 -10.28 6.43
CA ALA A 104 -3.20 -11.36 7.42
C ALA A 104 -1.74 -11.48 7.93
N ILE A 105 -0.77 -11.41 7.02
CA ILE A 105 0.66 -11.41 7.35
C ILE A 105 1.02 -10.14 8.11
N ALA A 106 0.48 -8.99 7.70
CA ALA A 106 0.73 -7.73 8.39
C ALA A 106 0.28 -7.79 9.86
N GLU A 107 -0.93 -8.31 10.13
CA GLU A 107 -1.46 -8.48 11.49
C GLU A 107 -0.57 -9.39 12.34
N ILE A 108 -0.10 -10.52 11.78
CA ILE A 108 0.80 -11.45 12.48
C ILE A 108 2.12 -10.76 12.83
N VAL A 109 2.75 -10.08 11.87
CA VAL A 109 4.03 -9.38 12.07
C VAL A 109 3.88 -8.28 13.13
N ILE A 110 2.78 -7.52 13.09
CA ILE A 110 2.46 -6.51 14.12
C ILE A 110 2.28 -7.16 15.48
N SER A 111 1.49 -8.23 15.57
CA SER A 111 1.18 -8.93 16.83
C SER A 111 2.45 -9.52 17.47
N LEU A 112 3.43 -9.92 16.66
CA LEU A 112 4.75 -10.37 17.14
C LEU A 112 5.69 -9.23 17.57
N GLY A 113 5.24 -7.98 17.48
CA GLY A 113 5.95 -6.79 17.95
C GLY A 113 6.83 -6.11 16.90
N PHE A 114 6.70 -6.47 15.61
CA PHE A 114 7.55 -5.95 14.52
C PHE A 114 6.95 -4.77 13.76
N LEU A 115 5.90 -4.11 14.28
CA LEU A 115 5.28 -2.95 13.64
C LEU A 115 6.29 -1.90 13.15
N LYS A 116 7.29 -1.58 13.98
CA LYS A 116 8.31 -0.56 13.66
C LYS A 116 9.28 -0.98 12.54
N ASN A 117 9.34 -2.28 12.25
CA ASN A 117 10.20 -2.84 11.22
C ASN A 117 9.51 -2.89 9.86
N ILE A 118 8.18 -2.70 9.81
CA ILE A 118 7.43 -2.69 8.56
C ILE A 118 7.69 -1.37 7.83
N ILE A 119 8.33 -1.46 6.67
CA ILE A 119 8.72 -0.31 5.84
C ILE A 119 7.90 -0.22 4.54
N GLY A 120 7.21 -1.30 4.17
CA GLY A 120 6.35 -1.36 2.99
C GLY A 120 5.23 -2.37 3.16
N ARG A 121 4.13 -2.14 2.45
CA ARG A 121 2.94 -2.98 2.48
C ARG A 121 2.33 -3.17 1.09
N ASP A 122 1.55 -4.22 0.95
CA ASP A 122 0.63 -4.35 -0.18
C ASP A 122 -0.41 -3.21 -0.18
N ALA A 123 -0.87 -2.80 -1.36
CA ALA A 123 -1.82 -1.73 -1.54
C ALA A 123 -3.20 -2.03 -0.97
N THR A 124 -3.61 -3.30 -0.95
CA THR A 124 -4.87 -3.76 -0.37
C THR A 124 -4.77 -3.99 1.13
N THR A 125 -3.58 -3.90 1.73
CA THR A 125 -3.43 -3.88 3.18
C THR A 125 -4.00 -2.58 3.73
N THR A 126 -5.11 -2.65 4.46
CA THR A 126 -5.92 -1.47 4.86
C THR A 126 -5.90 -1.17 6.36
N LEU A 127 -5.09 -1.88 7.13
CA LEU A 127 -4.89 -1.59 8.56
C LEU A 127 -4.58 -0.11 8.80
N GLU A 128 -5.37 0.53 9.66
CA GLU A 128 -5.26 1.97 9.97
C GLU A 128 -3.84 2.37 10.40
N ILE A 129 -3.20 1.54 11.23
CA ILE A 129 -1.84 1.75 11.74
C ILE A 129 -0.77 1.68 10.65
N LEU A 130 -1.04 1.03 9.51
CA LEU A 130 -0.13 0.92 8.37
C LEU A 130 -0.44 1.90 7.24
N LYS A 131 -1.46 2.76 7.38
CA LYS A 131 -1.74 3.82 6.41
C LYS A 131 -0.53 4.67 6.02
N PRO A 132 0.36 5.11 6.95
CA PRO A 132 1.52 5.91 6.58
C PRO A 132 2.65 5.10 5.92
N ILE A 133 2.59 3.76 5.94
CA ILE A 133 3.61 2.89 5.37
C ILE A 133 3.46 2.84 3.84
N ALA A 134 4.61 2.86 3.14
CA ALA A 134 4.67 2.89 1.69
C ALA A 134 3.98 1.68 1.05
N LYS A 135 3.22 1.92 -0.03
CA LYS A 135 2.65 0.86 -0.86
C LYS A 135 3.70 0.35 -1.85
N VAL A 136 3.82 -0.97 -1.98
CA VAL A 136 4.76 -1.61 -2.90
C VAL A 136 4.07 -2.40 -4.01
N SER A 137 2.76 -2.32 -4.11
CA SER A 137 1.95 -2.96 -5.15
C SER A 137 0.89 -2.01 -5.71
N SER A 138 0.26 -2.42 -6.81
CA SER A 138 -0.96 -1.83 -7.35
C SER A 138 -2.04 -2.90 -7.34
N GLY A 139 -3.04 -2.78 -6.45
CA GLY A 139 -3.86 -3.93 -6.11
C GLY A 139 -2.99 -5.01 -5.46
N HIS A 140 -3.07 -6.25 -5.96
CA HIS A 140 -2.21 -7.35 -5.52
C HIS A 140 -0.95 -7.52 -6.39
N ASP A 141 -0.73 -6.65 -7.39
CA ASP A 141 0.42 -6.75 -8.27
C ASP A 141 1.62 -6.01 -7.67
N VAL A 142 2.57 -6.78 -7.13
CA VAL A 142 3.81 -6.32 -6.53
C VAL A 142 4.73 -5.68 -7.58
N SER A 143 5.21 -4.48 -7.27
CA SER A 143 6.23 -3.78 -8.05
C SER A 143 7.62 -4.09 -7.50
N ALA A 144 8.43 -4.82 -8.28
CA ALA A 144 9.81 -5.13 -7.89
C ALA A 144 10.64 -3.85 -7.68
N GLU A 145 10.41 -2.82 -8.49
CA GLU A 145 11.08 -1.52 -8.37
C GLU A 145 10.73 -0.84 -7.04
N SER A 146 9.43 -0.75 -6.72
CA SER A 146 8.96 -0.12 -5.49
C SER A 146 9.48 -0.85 -4.25
N VAL A 147 9.53 -2.19 -4.30
CA VAL A 147 10.13 -2.99 -3.22
C VAL A 147 11.62 -2.69 -3.08
N LEU A 148 12.40 -2.74 -4.16
CA LEU A 148 13.85 -2.52 -4.12
C LEU A 148 14.23 -1.10 -3.69
N ALA A 149 13.43 -0.10 -4.06
CA ALA A 149 13.63 1.30 -3.67
C ALA A 149 13.63 1.51 -2.14
N LEU A 150 12.95 0.64 -1.39
CA LEU A 150 12.92 0.70 0.07
C LEU A 150 14.07 -0.07 0.74
N ASN A 151 14.93 -0.73 -0.04
CA ASN A 151 16.07 -1.52 0.43
C ASN A 151 15.73 -2.51 1.57
N PRO A 152 14.70 -3.38 1.40
CA PRO A 152 14.25 -4.28 2.46
C PRO A 152 15.29 -5.35 2.80
N THR A 153 15.14 -5.95 3.98
CA THR A 153 15.90 -7.14 4.39
C THR A 153 15.09 -8.41 4.30
N LEU A 154 13.76 -8.29 4.38
CA LEU A 154 12.83 -9.41 4.31
C LEU A 154 11.52 -8.97 3.65
N VAL A 155 11.02 -9.80 2.74
CA VAL A 155 9.66 -9.68 2.20
C VAL A 155 8.88 -10.94 2.60
N ILE A 156 7.71 -10.74 3.17
CA ILE A 156 6.82 -11.82 3.61
C ILE A 156 5.52 -11.73 2.82
N GLY A 157 5.17 -12.80 2.14
CA GLY A 157 3.94 -12.95 1.38
C GLY A 157 3.38 -14.37 1.53
N ASP A 158 2.48 -14.71 0.62
CA ASP A 158 1.89 -16.04 0.47
C ASP A 158 2.08 -16.56 -0.96
N THR A 159 1.61 -17.77 -1.25
CA THR A 159 1.70 -18.35 -2.60
C THR A 159 0.88 -17.60 -3.67
N ARG A 160 0.01 -16.66 -3.29
CA ARG A 160 -0.72 -15.78 -4.22
C ARG A 160 0.00 -14.46 -4.49
N SER A 161 1.02 -14.14 -3.69
CA SER A 161 1.81 -12.92 -3.85
C SER A 161 2.49 -12.92 -5.22
N GLY A 162 2.17 -11.92 -6.03
CA GLY A 162 2.55 -11.90 -7.43
C GLY A 162 2.66 -10.48 -7.99
N PRO A 163 2.95 -10.33 -9.29
CA PRO A 163 3.10 -11.41 -10.26
C PRO A 163 4.36 -12.28 -9.99
N PRO A 164 4.38 -13.56 -10.41
CA PRO A 164 5.51 -14.47 -10.15
C PRO A 164 6.86 -13.94 -10.64
N GLU A 165 6.85 -13.16 -11.72
CA GLU A 165 8.04 -12.53 -12.30
C GLU A 165 8.65 -11.49 -11.34
N ALA A 166 7.81 -10.70 -10.67
CA ALA A 166 8.27 -9.73 -9.67
C ALA A 166 8.93 -10.46 -8.48
N ILE A 167 8.30 -11.52 -7.97
CA ILE A 167 8.86 -12.34 -6.89
C ILE A 167 10.20 -12.96 -7.29
N GLN A 168 10.31 -13.46 -8.53
CA GLN A 168 11.55 -14.01 -9.06
C GLN A 168 12.65 -12.95 -9.20
N GLN A 169 12.32 -11.76 -9.69
CA GLN A 169 13.27 -10.66 -9.82
C GLN A 169 13.81 -10.24 -8.45
N LEU A 170 12.93 -10.09 -7.45
CA LEU A 170 13.33 -9.73 -6.08
C LEU A 170 14.25 -10.77 -5.46
N ARG A 171 13.95 -12.06 -5.65
CA ARG A 171 14.82 -13.15 -5.23
C ARG A 171 16.16 -13.14 -5.99
N GLY A 172 16.14 -12.88 -7.29
CA GLY A 172 17.33 -12.73 -8.12
C GLY A 172 18.23 -11.55 -7.70
N ALA A 173 17.64 -10.53 -7.09
CA ALA A 173 18.36 -9.41 -6.46
C ALA A 173 18.93 -9.75 -5.07
N GLY A 174 18.77 -10.98 -4.59
CA GLY A 174 19.32 -11.45 -3.32
C GLY A 174 18.47 -11.15 -2.08
N LEU A 175 17.22 -10.70 -2.26
CA LEU A 175 16.31 -10.48 -1.14
C LEU A 175 15.80 -11.81 -0.57
N ALA A 176 15.70 -11.88 0.76
CA ALA A 176 14.99 -12.97 1.43
C ALA A 176 13.49 -12.79 1.21
N ILE A 177 12.89 -13.73 0.46
CA ILE A 177 11.44 -13.77 0.20
C ILE A 177 10.87 -15.03 0.84
N LEU A 178 10.05 -14.87 1.87
CA LEU A 178 9.36 -15.96 2.55
C LEU A 178 7.89 -15.96 2.15
N LEU A 179 7.41 -17.07 1.56
CA LEU A 179 6.02 -17.26 1.24
C LEU A 179 5.39 -18.27 2.20
N ALA A 180 4.28 -17.88 2.83
CA ALA A 180 3.37 -18.80 3.51
C ALA A 180 2.48 -19.53 2.48
N PRO A 181 1.82 -20.64 2.86
CA PRO A 181 0.69 -21.14 2.09
C PRO A 181 -0.37 -20.05 1.89
N GLU A 182 -1.22 -20.21 0.88
CA GLU A 182 -2.36 -19.31 0.66
C GLU A 182 -3.16 -19.13 1.94
N VAL A 183 -3.33 -17.87 2.34
CA VAL A 183 -3.98 -17.48 3.60
C VAL A 183 -5.30 -16.75 3.37
N TRP A 184 -5.74 -16.55 2.13
CA TRP A 184 -7.05 -16.02 1.74
C TRP A 184 -7.29 -16.16 0.23
#